data_AF-A0A2P2ID30-F1
#
_entry.id   AF-A0A2P2ID30-F1
#
_cell.length_a   1.000
_cell.length_b   1.000
_cell.length_c   1.000
_cell.angle_alpha   90.00
_cell.angle_beta   90.00
_cell.angle_gamma   90.00
#
_symmetry.space_group_name_H-M   'P 1'
#
loop_
_entity.id
_entity.type
_entity.pdbx_description
1 polymer ?
#
loop_
_entity_poly.entity_id
_entity_poly.type
_entity_poly.pdbx_seq_one_letter_code
_entity_poly.pdbx_strand_id
1 'polypeptide(L)'
;MRPIRRLPSALGSRRSNTLEQEREYSEKIQEVSYRKAINDEEAPVKMKHVRKLIIATHQDKDALLYWKLAHTLNPLSTDVTAWKFCHTLHMLLRDGHKHTMRDTIKNFDFIKNIREHFNHLKHGYGRLIVCYSELLLVKLRFHRRN
;
A
#
# COMPACT_ATOMS: atom_id res chain seq x y z
N MET A 1 -28.13 61.26 16.59
CA MET A 1 -28.29 59.80 16.42
C MET A 1 -27.31 59.33 15.36
N ARG A 2 -26.38 58.42 15.68
CA ARG A 2 -25.43 57.84 14.70
C ARG A 2 -25.99 56.52 14.17
N PRO A 3 -25.86 56.21 12.86
CA PRO A 3 -26.43 54.99 12.32
C PRO A 3 -25.62 53.76 12.75
N ILE A 4 -26.34 52.69 13.10
CA ILE A 4 -25.79 51.39 13.51
C ILE A 4 -25.05 50.79 12.31
N ARG A 5 -23.72 50.61 12.44
CA ARG A 5 -22.92 49.85 11.47
C ARG A 5 -23.40 48.39 11.50
N ARG A 6 -23.96 47.91 10.38
CA ARG A 6 -24.22 46.47 10.21
C ARG A 6 -22.88 45.75 10.11
N LEU A 7 -22.62 44.87 11.07
CA LEU A 7 -21.51 43.92 11.00
C LEU A 7 -21.74 42.97 9.81
N PRO A 8 -20.72 42.70 8.97
CA PRO A 8 -20.84 41.67 7.96
C PRO A 8 -20.97 40.31 8.64
N SER A 9 -22.07 39.61 8.36
CA SER A 9 -22.29 38.21 8.70
C SER A 9 -21.32 37.35 7.89
N ALA A 10 -20.06 37.28 8.31
CA ALA A 10 -19.11 36.30 7.84
C ALA A 10 -19.27 34.99 8.64
N LEU A 11 -20.45 34.37 8.52
CA LEU A 11 -20.52 32.91 8.69
C LEU A 11 -19.92 32.34 7.41
N GLY A 12 -18.59 32.23 7.41
CA GLY A 12 -17.84 31.57 6.37
C GLY A 12 -18.48 30.22 6.07
N SER A 13 -18.74 30.00 4.79
CA SER A 13 -19.12 28.70 4.24
C SER A 13 -18.32 27.61 4.94
N ARG A 14 -19.04 26.66 5.55
CA ARG A 14 -18.48 25.52 6.29
C ARG A 14 -17.28 24.96 5.52
N ARG A 15 -16.13 24.85 6.20
CA ARG A 15 -14.93 24.09 5.78
C ARG A 15 -15.23 22.58 5.67
N SER A 16 -16.28 22.21 4.96
CA SER A 16 -16.76 20.83 4.85
C SER A 16 -15.93 19.99 3.89
N ASN A 17 -15.05 20.61 3.10
CA ASN A 17 -14.31 19.96 2.01
C ASN A 17 -12.83 19.71 2.35
N THR A 18 -12.28 20.33 3.40
CA THR A 18 -10.81 20.30 3.64
C THR A 18 -10.30 18.91 4.02
N LEU A 19 -11.03 18.17 4.86
CA LEU A 19 -10.64 16.81 5.27
C LEU A 19 -10.76 15.79 4.13
N GLU A 20 -11.76 15.95 3.27
CA GLU A 20 -11.95 15.08 2.11
C GLU A 20 -10.86 15.34 1.06
N GLN A 21 -10.54 16.61 0.81
CA GLN A 21 -9.41 17.02 -0.02
C GLN A 21 -8.07 16.47 0.50
N GLU A 22 -7.83 16.51 1.81
CA GLU A 22 -6.64 15.93 2.43
C GLU A 22 -6.56 14.42 2.24
N ARG A 23 -7.70 13.72 2.38
CA ARG A 23 -7.79 12.27 2.11
C ARG A 23 -7.48 11.96 0.66
N GLU A 24 -8.17 12.58 -0.29
CA GLU A 24 -7.93 12.36 -1.72
C GLU A 24 -6.48 12.66 -2.12
N TYR A 25 -5.90 13.71 -1.54
CA TYR A 25 -4.50 14.06 -1.77
C TYR A 25 -3.56 12.99 -1.22
N SER A 26 -3.82 12.48 -0.02
CA SER A 26 -3.09 11.34 0.56
C SER A 26 -3.18 10.10 -0.33
N GLU A 27 -4.39 9.74 -0.78
CA GLU A 27 -4.61 8.57 -1.66
C GLU A 27 -3.79 8.70 -2.96
N LYS A 28 -3.80 9.88 -3.58
CA LYS A 28 -2.98 10.16 -4.78
C LYS A 28 -1.48 10.01 -4.51
N ILE A 29 -0.99 10.47 -3.37
CA ILE A 29 0.42 10.29 -2.98
C ILE A 29 0.76 8.81 -2.79
N GLN A 30 -0.13 8.06 -2.16
CA GLN A 30 0.05 6.62 -1.94
C GLN A 30 0.08 5.87 -3.27
N GLU A 31 -0.83 6.18 -4.19
CA GLU A 31 -0.87 5.60 -5.54
C GLU A 31 0.40 5.89 -6.33
N VAL A 32 0.88 7.15 -6.32
CA VAL A 32 2.16 7.51 -6.96
C VAL A 32 3.32 6.76 -6.31
N SER A 33 3.32 6.64 -4.98
CA SER A 33 4.37 5.93 -4.26
C SER A 33 4.36 4.44 -4.56
N TYR A 34 3.18 3.82 -4.64
CA TYR A 34 3.02 2.43 -5.06
C TYR A 34 3.61 2.21 -6.45
N ARG A 35 3.20 2.99 -7.44
CA ARG A 35 3.70 2.87 -8.83
C ARG A 35 5.21 3.11 -8.95
N LYS A 36 5.79 3.96 -8.11
CA LYS A 36 7.25 4.22 -8.12
C LYS A 36 8.05 3.17 -7.35
N ALA A 37 7.45 2.51 -6.37
CA ALA A 37 8.08 1.40 -5.65
C ALA A 37 8.00 0.08 -6.44
N ILE A 38 6.87 -0.17 -7.09
CA ILE A 38 6.58 -1.39 -7.84
C ILE A 38 6.49 -1.02 -9.32
N ASN A 39 7.67 -0.92 -9.94
CA ASN A 39 7.85 -0.63 -11.35
C ASN A 39 8.78 -1.65 -12.02
N ASP A 40 8.76 -1.66 -13.34
CA ASP A 40 9.47 -2.66 -14.14
C ASP A 40 10.97 -2.40 -14.34
N GLU A 41 11.45 -1.25 -13.86
CA GLU A 41 12.86 -0.87 -13.94
C GLU A 41 13.72 -1.85 -13.11
N GLU A 42 14.65 -2.59 -13.69
CA GLU A 42 15.51 -3.56 -12.97
C GLU A 42 16.58 -2.86 -12.10
N ALA A 43 16.10 -2.20 -11.06
CA ALA A 43 16.86 -1.42 -10.11
C ALA A 43 16.30 -1.62 -8.69
N PRO A 44 17.09 -1.33 -7.64
CA PRO A 44 16.61 -1.41 -6.27
C PRO A 44 15.32 -0.62 -6.04
N VAL A 45 14.45 -1.14 -5.17
CA VAL A 45 13.20 -0.46 -4.80
C VAL A 45 13.50 0.93 -4.25
N LYS A 46 12.80 1.94 -4.76
CA LYS A 46 12.98 3.34 -4.33
C LYS A 46 12.45 3.52 -2.90
N MET A 47 13.34 3.34 -1.91
CA MET A 47 13.01 3.30 -0.48
C MET A 47 12.21 4.50 0.03
N LYS A 48 12.38 5.69 -0.56
CA LYS A 48 11.57 6.87 -0.23
C LYS A 48 10.07 6.64 -0.46
N HIS A 49 9.70 5.86 -1.48
CA HIS A 49 8.30 5.55 -1.78
C HIS A 49 7.76 4.44 -0.89
N VAL A 50 8.58 3.43 -0.55
CA VAL A 50 8.19 2.41 0.42
C VAL A 50 7.95 3.01 1.80
N ARG A 51 8.83 3.92 2.24
CA ARG A 51 8.65 4.67 3.50
C ARG A 51 7.33 5.45 3.53
N LYS A 52 6.95 6.08 2.43
CA LYS A 52 5.65 6.76 2.32
C LYS A 52 4.48 5.80 2.48
N LEU A 53 4.53 4.62 1.85
CA LEU A 53 3.49 3.60 2.01
C LEU A 53 3.41 3.09 3.45
N ILE A 54 4.55 2.86 4.11
CA ILE A 54 4.59 2.47 5.53
C ILE A 54 3.95 3.54 6.41
N ILE A 55 4.34 4.80 6.26
CA ILE A 55 3.78 5.93 7.01
C ILE A 55 2.27 6.03 6.78
N ALA A 56 1.82 5.86 5.55
CA ALA A 56 0.41 5.89 5.21
C ALA A 56 -0.39 4.82 5.98
N THR A 57 0.14 3.60 6.14
CA THR A 57 -0.56 2.59 6.95
C THR A 57 -0.80 3.02 8.39
N HIS A 58 0.10 3.82 8.98
CA HIS A 58 -0.06 4.37 10.34
C HIS A 58 -1.05 5.52 10.37
N GLN A 59 -1.09 6.34 9.33
CA GLN A 59 -2.05 7.45 9.19
C GLN A 59 -3.48 6.92 9.03
N ASP A 60 -3.66 5.94 8.14
CA ASP A 60 -4.96 5.36 7.81
C ASP A 60 -5.39 4.30 8.84
N LYS A 61 -4.43 3.79 9.63
CA LYS A 61 -4.61 2.68 10.60
C LYS A 61 -5.03 1.36 9.96
N ASP A 62 -4.74 1.17 8.69
CA ASP A 62 -4.99 -0.02 7.90
C ASP A 62 -4.00 -0.14 6.73
N ALA A 63 -4.14 -1.17 5.90
CA ALA A 63 -3.41 -1.29 4.63
C ALA A 63 -4.34 -1.47 3.43
N LEU A 64 -5.58 -0.97 3.52
CA LEU A 64 -6.63 -1.24 2.54
C LEU A 64 -6.32 -0.62 1.18
N LEU A 65 -5.82 0.61 1.16
CA LEU A 65 -5.46 1.26 -0.10
C LEU A 65 -4.28 0.57 -0.79
N TYR A 66 -3.27 0.11 -0.04
CA TYR A 66 -2.17 -0.68 -0.61
C TYR A 66 -2.69 -1.93 -1.32
N TRP A 67 -3.60 -2.67 -0.68
CA TRP A 67 -4.20 -3.86 -1.27
C TRP A 67 -5.13 -3.55 -2.44
N LYS A 68 -5.93 -2.48 -2.36
CA LYS A 68 -6.73 -1.99 -3.49
C LYS A 68 -5.85 -1.73 -4.71
N LEU A 69 -4.73 -1.02 -4.52
CA LEU A 69 -3.77 -0.75 -5.59
C LEU A 69 -3.12 -2.03 -6.14
N ALA A 70 -2.80 -3.00 -5.29
CA ALA A 70 -2.27 -4.29 -5.73
C ALA A 70 -3.24 -5.06 -6.63
N HIS A 71 -4.53 -5.09 -6.27
CA HIS A 71 -5.57 -5.72 -7.09
C HIS A 71 -5.80 -4.95 -8.40
N THR A 72 -5.82 -3.61 -8.35
CA THR A 72 -6.09 -2.78 -9.53
C THR A 72 -4.92 -2.77 -10.52
N LEU A 73 -3.69 -2.69 -10.04
CA LEU A 73 -2.50 -2.52 -10.89
C LEU A 73 -1.84 -3.85 -11.27
N ASN A 74 -2.23 -4.94 -10.62
CA ASN A 74 -1.73 -6.30 -10.83
C ASN A 74 -0.19 -6.40 -10.92
N PRO A 75 0.52 -6.57 -9.79
CA PRO A 75 1.98 -6.66 -9.77
C PRO A 75 2.55 -7.91 -10.45
N LEU A 76 1.72 -8.79 -11.02
CA LEU A 76 2.13 -9.99 -11.75
C LEU A 76 2.47 -9.73 -13.22
N SER A 77 2.41 -8.47 -13.69
CA SER A 77 2.64 -8.14 -15.11
C SER A 77 4.05 -8.51 -15.58
N THR A 78 5.04 -8.40 -14.69
CA THR A 78 6.42 -8.83 -14.93
C THR A 78 7.01 -9.49 -13.69
N ASP A 79 8.10 -10.22 -13.85
CA ASP A 79 8.81 -10.84 -12.74
C ASP A 79 9.49 -9.79 -11.83
N VAL A 80 10.01 -8.70 -12.40
CA VAL A 80 10.57 -7.56 -11.64
C VAL A 80 9.50 -6.91 -10.76
N THR A 81 8.31 -6.61 -11.31
CA THR A 81 7.23 -6.01 -10.54
C THR A 81 6.70 -6.95 -9.45
N ALA A 82 6.58 -8.25 -9.74
CA ALA A 82 6.14 -9.25 -8.77
C ALA A 82 7.12 -9.40 -7.61
N TRP A 83 8.43 -9.41 -7.91
CA TRP A 83 9.47 -9.44 -6.88
C TRP A 83 9.45 -8.18 -6.01
N LYS A 84 9.34 -6.99 -6.62
CA LYS A 84 9.25 -5.72 -5.88
C LYS A 84 7.99 -5.60 -5.04
N PHE A 85 6.88 -6.17 -5.51
CA PHE A 85 5.67 -6.30 -4.70
C PHE A 85 5.93 -7.14 -3.45
N CYS A 86 6.51 -8.34 -3.61
CA CYS A 86 6.87 -9.20 -2.46
C CYS A 86 7.77 -8.46 -1.47
N HIS A 87 8.78 -7.74 -1.98
CA HIS A 87 9.69 -6.96 -1.16
C HIS A 87 9.00 -5.82 -0.41
N THR A 88 8.18 -5.04 -1.11
CA THR A 88 7.44 -3.91 -0.51
C THR A 88 6.42 -4.40 0.52
N LEU A 89 5.72 -5.49 0.25
CA LEU A 89 4.78 -6.10 1.18
C LEU A 89 5.49 -6.62 2.44
N HIS A 90 6.66 -7.26 2.29
CA HIS A 90 7.46 -7.69 3.45
C HIS A 90 7.79 -6.51 4.36
N MET A 91 8.24 -5.39 3.78
CA MET A 91 8.51 -4.18 4.54
C MET A 91 7.27 -3.62 5.24
N LEU A 92 6.12 -3.58 4.56
CA LEU A 92 4.85 -3.17 5.17
C LEU A 92 4.47 -4.06 6.36
N LEU A 93 4.66 -5.36 6.26
CA LEU A 93 4.37 -6.32 7.35
C LEU A 93 5.36 -6.25 8.52
N ARG A 94 6.52 -5.61 8.33
CA ARG A 94 7.53 -5.42 9.37
C ARG A 94 7.37 -4.08 10.08
N ASP A 95 7.20 -3.01 9.31
CA ASP A 95 7.31 -1.63 9.80
C ASP A 95 5.98 -0.86 9.76
N GLY A 96 4.96 -1.41 9.11
CA GLY A 96 3.63 -0.79 8.98
C GLY A 96 2.78 -0.88 10.25
N HIS A 97 1.59 -0.30 10.17
CA HIS A 97 0.62 -0.34 11.26
C HIS A 97 0.24 -1.78 11.62
N LYS A 98 -0.09 -2.03 12.90
CA LYS A 98 -0.43 -3.38 13.39
C LYS A 98 -1.57 -4.06 12.61
N HIS A 99 -2.51 -3.27 12.07
CA HIS A 99 -3.62 -3.81 11.27
C HIS A 99 -3.19 -4.28 9.88
N THR A 100 -2.03 -3.85 9.36
CA THR A 100 -1.48 -4.32 8.09
C THR A 100 -1.39 -5.84 8.04
N MET A 101 -1.06 -6.49 9.16
CA MET A 101 -1.04 -7.94 9.27
C MET A 101 -2.43 -8.54 9.03
N ARG A 102 -3.44 -8.05 9.76
CA ARG A 102 -4.83 -8.49 9.66
C ARG A 102 -5.40 -8.29 8.26
N ASP A 103 -5.14 -7.13 7.65
CA ASP A 103 -5.64 -6.80 6.32
C ASP A 103 -4.93 -7.61 5.23
N THR A 104 -3.65 -7.93 5.44
CA THR A 104 -2.91 -8.82 4.54
C THR A 104 -3.36 -10.28 4.64
N ILE A 105 -3.74 -10.77 5.83
CA ILE A 105 -4.29 -12.13 5.99
C ILE A 105 -5.54 -12.34 5.11
N LYS A 106 -6.37 -11.30 4.89
CA LYS A 106 -7.52 -11.37 3.98
C LYS A 106 -7.11 -11.55 2.50
N ASN A 107 -5.87 -11.22 2.17
CA ASN A 107 -5.28 -11.34 0.83
C ASN A 107 -4.32 -12.53 0.71
N PHE A 108 -4.44 -13.52 1.62
CA PHE A 108 -3.58 -14.71 1.64
C PHE A 108 -3.57 -15.45 0.30
N ASP A 109 -4.75 -15.65 -0.31
CA ASP A 109 -4.87 -16.37 -1.58
C ASP A 109 -4.24 -15.60 -2.75
N PHE A 110 -4.23 -14.26 -2.70
CA PHE A 110 -3.52 -13.46 -3.70
C PHE A 110 -2.01 -13.77 -3.69
N ILE A 111 -1.40 -13.84 -2.50
CA ILE A 111 0.03 -14.16 -2.35
C ILE A 111 0.30 -15.62 -2.75
N LYS A 112 -0.62 -16.53 -2.42
CA LYS A 112 -0.55 -17.92 -2.86
C LYS A 112 -0.58 -18.02 -4.39
N ASN A 113 -1.46 -17.27 -5.05
CA ASN A 113 -1.54 -17.22 -6.51
C ASN A 113 -0.26 -16.68 -7.14
N ILE A 114 0.42 -15.69 -6.53
CA ILE A 114 1.75 -15.25 -6.98
C ILE A 114 2.75 -16.41 -6.97
N ARG A 115 2.81 -17.16 -5.86
CA ARG A 115 3.71 -18.31 -5.74
C ARG A 115 3.42 -19.35 -6.83
N GLU A 116 2.14 -19.66 -7.07
CA GLU A 116 1.72 -20.65 -8.07
C GLU A 116 2.01 -20.20 -9.50
N HIS A 117 1.76 -18.93 -9.81
CA HIS A 117 2.03 -18.34 -11.12
C HIS A 117 3.50 -18.50 -11.53
N PHE A 118 4.44 -18.20 -10.62
CA PHE A 118 5.88 -18.27 -10.91
C PHE A 118 6.51 -19.64 -10.66
N ASN A 119 5.75 -20.65 -10.19
CA ASN A 119 6.30 -21.94 -9.78
C ASN A 119 6.99 -22.72 -10.92
N HIS A 120 6.58 -22.49 -12.16
CA HIS A 120 7.17 -23.14 -13.34
C HIS A 120 8.58 -22.59 -13.67
N LEU A 121 8.90 -21.36 -13.24
CA LEU A 121 10.20 -20.73 -13.47
C LEU A 121 11.20 -21.14 -12.39
N LYS A 122 12.10 -22.06 -12.73
CA LYS A 122 13.07 -22.64 -11.78
C LYS A 122 14.34 -21.80 -11.56
N HIS A 123 14.52 -20.73 -12.33
CA HIS A 123 15.70 -19.86 -12.31
C HIS A 123 15.30 -18.38 -12.26
N GLY A 124 16.29 -17.50 -12.06
CA GLY A 124 16.10 -16.05 -12.06
C GLY A 124 15.08 -15.56 -11.03
N TYR A 125 14.35 -14.50 -11.38
CA TYR A 125 13.32 -13.92 -10.53
C TYR A 125 12.21 -14.89 -10.15
N GLY A 126 11.83 -15.83 -11.03
CA GLY A 126 10.79 -16.82 -10.74
C GLY A 126 11.04 -17.62 -9.47
N ARG A 127 12.25 -18.18 -9.33
CA ARG A 127 12.65 -18.90 -8.10
C ARG A 127 12.64 -17.98 -6.88
N LEU A 128 13.12 -16.75 -7.02
CA LEU A 128 13.14 -15.77 -5.93
C LEU A 128 11.73 -15.41 -5.47
N ILE A 129 10.80 -15.17 -6.40
CA ILE A 129 9.41 -14.81 -6.12
C ILE A 129 8.69 -15.96 -5.41
N VAL A 130 8.91 -17.20 -5.83
CA VAL A 130 8.34 -18.39 -5.19
C VAL A 130 8.80 -18.50 -3.73
N CYS A 131 10.12 -18.41 -3.50
CA CYS A 131 10.67 -18.46 -2.14
C CYS A 131 10.19 -17.29 -1.27
N TYR A 132 10.12 -16.08 -1.83
CA TYR A 132 9.68 -14.90 -1.09
C TYR A 132 8.19 -14.96 -0.75
N SER A 133 7.36 -15.38 -1.71
CA SER A 133 5.93 -15.58 -1.48
C SER A 133 5.71 -16.64 -0.39
N GLU A 134 6.48 -17.73 -0.37
CA GLU A 134 6.42 -18.71 0.71
C GLU A 134 6.78 -18.11 2.08
N LEU A 135 7.86 -17.30 2.16
CA LEU A 135 8.24 -16.59 3.38
C LEU A 135 7.08 -15.73 3.91
N LEU A 136 6.42 -14.98 3.03
CA LEU A 136 5.27 -14.15 3.38
C LEU A 136 4.11 -15.01 3.89
N LEU A 137 3.75 -16.09 3.19
CA LEU A 137 2.68 -17.00 3.58
C LEU A 137 2.96 -17.67 4.94
N VAL A 138 4.20 -18.09 5.21
CA VAL A 138 4.62 -18.62 6.51
C VAL A 138 4.42 -17.56 7.60
N LYS A 139 4.87 -16.33 7.38
CA LYS A 139 4.69 -15.22 8.32
C LYS A 139 3.21 -14.98 8.62
N LEU A 140 2.34 -14.97 7.61
CA LEU A 140 0.90 -14.77 7.80
C LEU A 140 0.25 -15.93 8.57
N ARG A 141 0.63 -17.17 8.27
CA ARG A 141 0.15 -18.34 9.02
C ARG A 141 0.54 -18.28 10.49
N PHE A 142 1.76 -17.82 10.79
CA PHE A 142 2.22 -17.63 12.16
C PHE A 142 1.37 -16.60 12.92
N HIS A 143 1.12 -15.42 12.33
CA HIS A 143 0.32 -14.36 12.97
C HIS A 143 -1.19 -14.62 12.94
N ARG A 144 -1.68 -15.61 12.20
CA ARG A 144 -3.07 -16.05 12.29
C ARG A 144 -3.32 -16.96 13.49
N ARG A 145 -2.26 -17.59 14.00
CA ARG A 145 -2.31 -18.57 15.10
C ARG A 145 -1.92 -17.99 16.47
N ASN A 146 -1.28 -16.82 16.49
CA ASN A 146 -0.82 -16.09 17.67
C ASN A 146 -1.27 -14.65 17.58
#